data_AF-A0A814CCX1-F1
#
_entry.id   AF-A0A814CCX1-F1
#
_cell.length_a   1.000
_cell.length_b   1.000
_cell.length_c   1.000
_cell.angle_alpha   90.00
_cell.angle_beta   90.00
_cell.angle_gamma   90.00
#
_symmetry.space_group_name_H-M   'P 1'
#
loop_
_entity.id
_entity.type
_entity.pdbx_description
1 polymer ?
#
loop_
_entity_poly.entity_id
_entity_poly.type
_entity_poly.pdbx_seq_one_letter_code
_entity_poly.pdbx_strand_id
1 'polypeptide(L)'
;MATNIVCVNTRPKHIMISYAWTGTQDLVYEVAEQLQNENIPIWMDIRNGLGGNVNDGMAQAVENSAAICFFMTPEYQKSKSCRKELEYADKLEIPLIPCRCRADFKPSGWLGLISAGLMWYDFRDLSDAPVNATINKLINYIQTNIFQMTPTVFPDVDGRTLPVIFRNRHQYRAVTPDNEEFPLCNEQTKLCHVDSDNELNGHRFTSLYDLDSTKKMSMPLEGYEKEALVTLEQAVQSIVHLFNDDIHRYVYIAKQNTCKANDILTPDESAAIHLYSMQWTPVIDSLYIHLNRALRAVNRQALTPWFSYLKLFLTALYKLPSCHMTIWRGVKGDLSAQYNKDEDIVWWGVSSCAVSVSVIEQFIGKTGTRTIFSIEAINAKFIREHAYFKEEDEIVLTPGTYLKVIDKMQPAKDLTIIHLREVMPPFPLVASPFDDNNQEEQILINSTNSTESTVTSLAKKIYESILFK
;
A
#
# COMPACT_ATOMS: atom_id res chain seq x y z
N MET A 1 -20.20 -7.88 40.08
CA MET A 1 -19.72 -9.08 39.38
C MET A 1 -19.31 -8.64 37.99
N ALA A 2 -18.00 -8.59 37.70
CA ALA A 2 -17.52 -8.23 36.37
C ALA A 2 -17.53 -9.50 35.51
N THR A 3 -18.31 -9.46 34.43
CA THR A 3 -18.40 -10.53 33.45
C THR A 3 -17.17 -10.48 32.55
N ASN A 4 -16.32 -11.51 32.60
CA ASN A 4 -15.18 -11.64 31.70
C ASN A 4 -15.68 -11.82 30.26
N ILE A 5 -15.45 -10.82 29.40
CA ILE A 5 -15.54 -10.98 27.95
C ILE A 5 -14.19 -11.54 27.51
N VAL A 6 -14.16 -12.82 27.16
CA VAL A 6 -13.04 -13.44 26.48
C VAL A 6 -13.16 -13.07 25.01
N CYS A 7 -12.37 -12.09 24.55
CA CYS A 7 -12.24 -11.78 23.13
C CYS A 7 -11.46 -12.91 22.46
N VAL A 8 -12.16 -13.76 21.71
CA VAL A 8 -11.55 -14.81 20.90
C VAL A 8 -11.01 -14.15 19.63
N ASN A 9 -9.69 -14.22 19.46
CA ASN A 9 -8.93 -13.63 18.36
C ASN A 9 -9.14 -14.46 17.08
N THR A 10 -10.14 -14.14 16.26
CA THR A 10 -10.35 -14.80 14.96
C THR A 10 -10.01 -13.81 13.83
N ARG A 11 -9.09 -14.21 12.95
CA ARG A 11 -8.79 -13.44 11.72
C ARG A 11 -10.09 -13.27 10.91
N PRO A 12 -10.34 -12.10 10.28
CA PRO A 12 -11.50 -11.93 9.42
C PRO A 12 -11.41 -12.93 8.27
N LYS A 13 -12.45 -13.76 8.13
CA LYS A 13 -12.53 -14.76 7.08
C LYS A 13 -12.78 -14.09 5.72
N HIS A 14 -12.31 -14.70 4.64
CA HIS A 14 -12.44 -14.15 3.27
C HIS A 14 -13.08 -15.16 2.31
N ILE A 15 -13.54 -14.71 1.15
CA ILE A 15 -13.93 -15.57 0.04
C ILE A 15 -12.71 -15.89 -0.80
N MET A 16 -12.27 -17.14 -0.80
CA MET A 16 -11.18 -17.56 -1.68
C MET A 16 -11.72 -17.85 -3.08
N ILE A 17 -11.13 -17.21 -4.08
CA ILE A 17 -11.44 -17.43 -5.49
C ILE A 17 -10.40 -18.40 -6.05
N SER A 18 -10.81 -19.65 -6.27
CA SER A 18 -9.96 -20.67 -6.89
C SER A 18 -10.32 -20.80 -8.37
N TYR A 19 -9.31 -20.70 -9.24
CA TYR A 19 -9.50 -20.73 -10.68
C TYR A 19 -8.26 -21.27 -11.40
N ALA A 20 -8.44 -21.71 -12.64
CA ALA A 20 -7.32 -22.08 -13.49
C ALA A 20 -6.72 -20.83 -14.14
N TRP A 21 -5.39 -20.73 -14.09
CA TRP A 21 -4.65 -19.61 -14.68
C TRP A 21 -4.89 -19.43 -16.19
N THR A 22 -5.37 -20.45 -16.89
CA THR A 22 -5.61 -20.42 -18.33
C THR A 22 -7.11 -20.35 -18.63
N GLY A 23 -7.52 -19.40 -19.48
CA GLY A 23 -8.82 -19.40 -20.15
C GLY A 23 -10.05 -18.91 -19.37
N THR A 24 -9.90 -18.50 -18.10
CA THR A 24 -11.03 -18.01 -17.26
C THR A 24 -10.70 -16.71 -16.52
N GLN A 25 -9.55 -16.10 -16.80
CA GLN A 25 -9.02 -14.96 -16.04
C GLN A 25 -9.93 -13.73 -16.09
N ASP A 26 -10.42 -13.36 -17.28
CA ASP A 26 -11.22 -12.15 -17.47
C ASP A 26 -12.50 -12.18 -16.61
N LEU A 27 -13.24 -13.29 -16.66
CA LEU A 27 -14.43 -13.51 -15.83
C LEU A 27 -14.10 -13.51 -14.34
N VAL A 28 -13.01 -14.17 -13.94
CA VAL A 28 -12.60 -14.26 -12.53
C VAL A 28 -12.24 -12.88 -11.98
N TYR A 29 -11.53 -12.07 -12.76
CA TYR A 29 -11.18 -10.71 -12.37
C TYR A 29 -12.41 -9.81 -12.29
N GLU A 30 -13.35 -9.93 -13.22
CA GLU A 30 -14.63 -9.20 -13.16
C GLU A 30 -15.42 -9.56 -11.89
N VAL A 31 -15.53 -10.85 -11.56
CA VAL A 31 -16.19 -11.28 -10.32
C VAL A 31 -15.45 -10.77 -9.09
N ALA A 32 -14.11 -10.84 -9.08
CA ALA A 32 -13.28 -10.37 -7.97
C ALA A 32 -13.46 -8.87 -7.73
N GLU A 33 -13.42 -8.06 -8.79
CA GLU A 33 -13.63 -6.62 -8.74
C GLU A 33 -15.03 -6.29 -8.19
N GLN A 34 -16.07 -6.99 -8.64
CA GLN A 34 -17.44 -6.75 -8.17
C GLN A 34 -17.63 -7.16 -6.70
N LEU A 35 -17.01 -8.27 -6.25
CA LEU A 35 -17.00 -8.64 -4.83
C LEU A 35 -16.28 -7.58 -3.98
N GLN A 36 -15.15 -7.05 -4.46
CA GLN A 36 -14.41 -5.98 -3.78
C GLN A 36 -15.20 -4.67 -3.71
N ASN A 37 -15.90 -4.29 -4.79
CA ASN A 37 -16.77 -3.11 -4.83
C ASN A 37 -17.90 -3.18 -3.79
N GLU A 38 -18.34 -4.40 -3.44
CA GLU A 38 -19.32 -4.67 -2.40
C GLU A 38 -18.70 -4.91 -1.01
N ASN A 39 -17.42 -4.58 -0.82
CA ASN A 39 -16.64 -4.74 0.40
C ASN A 39 -16.59 -6.18 0.94
N ILE A 40 -16.72 -7.18 0.06
CA ILE A 40 -16.57 -8.59 0.43
C ILE A 40 -15.07 -8.90 0.47
N PRO A 41 -14.49 -9.34 1.60
CA PRO A 41 -13.08 -9.69 1.67
C PRO A 41 -12.81 -10.90 0.77
N ILE A 42 -11.89 -10.76 -0.19
CA ILE A 42 -11.51 -11.84 -1.10
C ILE A 42 -10.04 -12.22 -0.96
N TRP A 43 -9.73 -13.46 -1.34
CA TRP A 43 -8.36 -13.92 -1.57
C TRP A 43 -8.30 -14.62 -2.92
N MET A 44 -7.32 -14.32 -3.75
CA MET A 44 -7.09 -15.02 -4.99
C MET A 44 -5.62 -14.92 -5.39
N ASP A 45 -5.15 -15.85 -6.20
CA ASP A 45 -3.80 -15.80 -6.76
C ASP A 45 -3.75 -14.71 -7.85
N ILE A 46 -3.19 -13.54 -7.54
CA ILE A 46 -3.01 -12.41 -8.48
C ILE A 46 -1.51 -12.32 -8.82
N ARG A 47 -1.18 -12.51 -10.10
CA ARG A 47 0.15 -12.41 -10.74
C ARG A 47 1.32 -11.92 -9.85
N ASN A 48 1.93 -12.87 -9.16
CA ASN A 48 3.37 -13.10 -9.10
C ASN A 48 3.51 -14.37 -8.29
N GLY A 49 3.86 -15.48 -8.96
CA GLY A 49 4.07 -16.75 -8.29
C GLY A 49 4.91 -16.53 -7.05
N LEU A 50 4.31 -16.74 -5.88
CA LEU A 50 4.96 -16.66 -4.58
C LEU A 50 6.22 -17.53 -4.67
N GLY A 51 7.38 -16.88 -4.76
CA GLY A 51 8.70 -17.50 -4.74
C GLY A 51 9.08 -18.02 -3.34
N GLY A 52 8.10 -18.57 -2.63
CA GLY A 52 8.25 -19.25 -1.35
C GLY A 52 7.59 -20.63 -1.41
N ASN A 53 7.60 -21.38 -0.31
CA ASN A 53 7.02 -22.73 -0.24
C ASN A 53 5.50 -22.66 -0.50
N VAL A 54 5.12 -22.83 -1.77
CA VAL A 54 3.76 -22.67 -2.33
C VAL A 54 2.67 -23.37 -1.50
N ASN A 55 3.04 -24.43 -0.77
CA ASN A 55 2.12 -25.20 0.06
C ASN A 55 1.65 -24.47 1.32
N ASP A 56 2.50 -23.65 1.97
CA ASP A 56 2.17 -23.02 3.26
C ASP A 56 1.27 -21.79 3.08
N GLY A 57 1.49 -21.01 2.02
CA GLY A 57 0.62 -19.87 1.67
C GLY A 57 -0.76 -20.31 1.16
N MET A 58 -0.81 -21.41 0.40
CA MET A 58 -2.04 -22.02 -0.09
C MET A 58 -2.87 -22.64 1.05
N ALA A 59 -2.22 -23.31 2.01
CA ALA A 59 -2.90 -23.87 3.17
C ALA A 59 -3.53 -22.77 4.03
N GLN A 60 -2.80 -21.68 4.30
CA GLN A 60 -3.33 -20.56 5.08
C GLN A 60 -4.48 -19.82 4.38
N ALA A 61 -4.46 -19.73 3.04
CA ALA A 61 -5.57 -19.16 2.28
C ALA A 61 -6.85 -19.99 2.46
N VAL A 62 -6.75 -21.32 2.30
CA VAL A 62 -7.87 -22.22 2.49
C VAL A 62 -8.36 -22.18 3.95
N GLU A 63 -7.49 -22.35 4.95
CA GLU A 63 -7.86 -22.39 6.37
C GLU A 63 -8.59 -21.12 6.86
N ASN A 64 -8.27 -19.95 6.29
CA ASN A 64 -8.88 -18.68 6.67
C ASN A 64 -10.06 -18.27 5.78
N SER A 65 -10.55 -19.17 4.93
CA SER A 65 -11.68 -18.91 4.05
C SER A 65 -13.03 -19.06 4.77
N ALA A 66 -13.95 -18.13 4.50
CA ALA A 66 -15.36 -18.23 4.84
C ALA A 66 -16.11 -19.15 3.86
N ALA A 67 -15.71 -19.10 2.58
CA ALA A 67 -16.17 -19.98 1.51
C ALA A 67 -15.16 -19.97 0.36
N ILE A 68 -15.22 -20.98 -0.51
CA ILE A 68 -14.42 -21.08 -1.74
C ILE A 68 -15.32 -20.91 -2.96
N CYS A 69 -15.14 -19.84 -3.73
CA CYS A 69 -15.70 -19.71 -5.07
C CYS A 69 -14.76 -20.37 -6.08
N PHE A 70 -15.15 -21.51 -6.64
CA PHE A 70 -14.30 -22.25 -7.58
C PHE A 70 -14.83 -22.27 -9.01
N PHE A 71 -14.02 -21.77 -9.94
CA PHE A 71 -14.38 -21.55 -11.34
C PHE A 71 -14.07 -22.80 -12.18
N MET A 72 -15.12 -23.57 -12.45
CA MET A 72 -15.04 -24.87 -13.09
C MET A 72 -14.82 -24.77 -14.61
N THR A 73 -13.65 -25.23 -15.05
CA THR A 73 -13.25 -25.41 -16.45
C THR A 73 -12.49 -26.73 -16.66
N PRO A 74 -12.30 -27.20 -17.91
CA PRO A 74 -11.45 -28.35 -18.19
C PRO A 74 -10.03 -28.20 -17.62
N GLU A 75 -9.48 -26.98 -17.67
CA GLU A 75 -8.17 -26.63 -17.15
C GLU A 75 -8.13 -26.72 -15.62
N TYR A 76 -9.19 -26.26 -14.95
CA TYR A 76 -9.35 -26.38 -13.50
C TYR A 76 -9.34 -27.85 -13.07
N GLN A 77 -10.10 -28.71 -13.76
CA GLN A 77 -10.13 -30.15 -13.44
C GLN A 77 -8.77 -30.86 -13.66
N LYS A 78 -7.93 -30.34 -14.56
CA LYS A 78 -6.58 -30.88 -14.82
C LYS A 78 -5.51 -30.32 -13.87
N SER A 79 -5.77 -29.19 -13.22
CA SER A 79 -4.80 -28.51 -12.35
C SER A 79 -4.59 -29.25 -11.03
N LYS A 80 -3.34 -29.67 -10.78
CA LYS A 80 -2.96 -30.31 -9.50
C LYS A 80 -3.09 -29.37 -8.31
N SER A 81 -2.83 -28.07 -8.50
CA SER A 81 -2.92 -27.07 -7.43
C SER A 81 -4.38 -26.81 -7.06
N CYS A 82 -5.24 -26.52 -8.04
CA CYS A 82 -6.68 -26.33 -7.81
C CYS A 82 -7.32 -27.57 -7.17
N ARG A 83 -6.88 -28.76 -7.57
CA ARG A 83 -7.32 -30.01 -6.94
C ARG A 83 -6.95 -30.08 -5.47
N LYS A 84 -5.69 -29.76 -5.11
CA LYS A 84 -5.22 -29.77 -3.72
C LYS A 84 -5.97 -28.75 -2.87
N GLU A 85 -6.17 -27.53 -3.38
CA GLU A 85 -6.92 -26.47 -2.69
C GLU A 85 -8.35 -26.93 -2.36
N LEU A 86 -9.06 -27.42 -3.37
CA LEU A 86 -10.46 -27.78 -3.22
C LEU A 86 -10.65 -29.07 -2.40
N GLU A 87 -9.79 -30.08 -2.57
CA GLU A 87 -9.79 -31.28 -1.71
C GLU A 87 -9.45 -30.94 -0.25
N TYR A 88 -8.61 -29.93 -0.01
CA TYR A 88 -8.29 -29.49 1.34
C TYR A 88 -9.44 -28.69 1.96
N ALA A 89 -10.06 -27.79 1.21
CA ALA A 89 -11.25 -27.05 1.64
C ALA A 89 -12.42 -27.99 1.97
N ASP A 90 -12.63 -29.02 1.14
CA ASP A 90 -13.64 -30.06 1.35
C ASP A 90 -13.38 -30.83 2.66
N LYS A 91 -12.13 -31.22 2.93
CA LYS A 91 -11.75 -31.86 4.21
C LYS A 91 -11.96 -30.98 5.44
N LEU A 92 -11.83 -29.66 5.28
CA LEU A 92 -12.07 -28.68 6.34
C LEU A 92 -13.55 -28.27 6.44
N GLU A 93 -14.43 -28.87 5.63
CA GLU A 93 -15.86 -28.54 5.56
C GLU A 93 -16.12 -27.05 5.29
N ILE A 94 -15.22 -26.40 4.54
CA ILE A 94 -15.39 -25.00 4.14
C ILE A 94 -16.47 -24.94 3.05
N PRO A 95 -17.45 -24.02 3.14
CA PRO A 95 -18.49 -23.87 2.14
C PRO A 95 -17.92 -23.72 0.73
N LEU A 96 -18.36 -24.58 -0.20
CA LEU A 96 -17.92 -24.60 -1.58
C LEU A 96 -18.99 -24.00 -2.49
N ILE A 97 -18.61 -23.03 -3.32
CA ILE A 97 -19.49 -22.28 -4.23
C ILE A 97 -19.04 -22.53 -5.69
N PRO A 98 -19.63 -23.53 -6.38
CA PRO A 98 -19.28 -23.85 -7.76
C PRO A 98 -19.71 -22.75 -8.73
N CYS A 99 -18.77 -22.27 -9.55
CA CYS A 99 -19.01 -21.30 -10.63
C CYS A 99 -18.76 -21.99 -11.97
N ARG A 100 -19.79 -22.19 -12.80
CA ARG A 100 -19.67 -22.93 -14.06
C ARG A 100 -19.44 -21.98 -15.22
N CYS A 101 -18.29 -22.11 -15.90
CA CYS A 101 -17.82 -21.10 -16.84
C CYS A 101 -17.98 -21.49 -18.32
N ARG A 102 -18.29 -22.75 -18.62
CA ARG A 102 -18.40 -23.24 -20.01
C ARG A 102 -19.60 -24.18 -20.22
N ALA A 103 -20.31 -24.00 -21.33
CA ALA A 103 -21.44 -24.83 -21.74
C ALA A 103 -21.04 -26.26 -22.11
N ASP A 104 -19.90 -26.41 -22.78
CA ASP A 104 -19.36 -27.68 -23.26
C ASP A 104 -18.64 -28.50 -22.18
N PHE A 105 -18.53 -27.98 -20.96
CA PHE A 105 -17.84 -28.65 -19.86
C PHE A 105 -18.83 -29.16 -18.80
N LYS A 106 -18.65 -30.43 -18.43
CA LYS A 106 -19.30 -31.07 -17.29
C LYS A 106 -18.22 -31.63 -16.37
N PRO A 107 -18.18 -31.23 -15.08
CA PRO A 107 -17.18 -31.76 -14.15
C PRO A 107 -17.35 -33.28 -14.01
N SER A 108 -16.22 -33.99 -13.93
CA SER A 108 -16.16 -35.44 -13.80
C SER A 108 -15.00 -35.85 -12.90
N GLY A 109 -14.93 -37.13 -12.53
CA GLY A 109 -13.89 -37.63 -11.61
C GLY A 109 -13.92 -36.90 -10.27
N TRP A 110 -12.75 -36.45 -9.79
CA TRP A 110 -12.61 -35.77 -8.49
C TRP A 110 -13.46 -34.50 -8.38
N LEU A 111 -13.50 -33.67 -9.43
CA LEU A 111 -14.26 -32.42 -9.41
C LEU A 111 -15.76 -32.69 -9.47
N GLY A 112 -16.17 -33.71 -10.24
CA GLY A 112 -17.57 -34.15 -10.29
C GLY A 112 -18.04 -34.71 -8.95
N LEU A 113 -17.17 -35.37 -8.18
CA LEU A 113 -17.50 -35.89 -6.85
C LEU A 113 -17.65 -34.76 -5.83
N ILE A 114 -16.70 -33.83 -5.75
CA ILE A 114 -16.72 -32.70 -4.80
C ILE A 114 -17.87 -31.72 -5.10
N SER A 115 -18.19 -31.50 -6.38
CA SER A 115 -19.28 -30.61 -6.77
C SER A 115 -20.67 -31.27 -6.79
N ALA A 116 -20.76 -32.58 -6.53
CA ALA A 116 -22.03 -33.30 -6.57
C ALA A 116 -23.00 -32.78 -5.51
N GLY A 117 -24.21 -32.38 -5.95
CA GLY A 117 -25.26 -31.89 -5.05
C GLY A 117 -25.14 -30.42 -4.62
N LEU A 118 -24.09 -29.70 -5.03
CA LEU A 118 -23.95 -28.27 -4.77
C LEU A 118 -24.77 -27.43 -5.76
N MET A 119 -25.37 -26.34 -5.27
CA MET A 119 -25.94 -25.30 -6.14
C MET A 119 -24.80 -24.54 -6.84
N TRP A 120 -24.96 -24.28 -8.13
CA TRP A 120 -23.91 -23.66 -8.94
C TRP A 120 -24.38 -22.36 -9.57
N TYR A 121 -23.44 -21.42 -9.72
CA TYR A 121 -23.63 -20.15 -10.39
C TYR A 121 -23.25 -20.28 -11.86
N ASP A 122 -24.15 -19.84 -12.73
CA ASP A 122 -24.06 -20.08 -14.17
C ASP A 122 -23.45 -18.88 -14.90
N PHE A 123 -22.20 -19.05 -15.34
CA PHE A 123 -21.44 -18.08 -16.13
C PHE A 123 -21.17 -18.58 -17.55
N ARG A 124 -21.96 -19.57 -18.03
CA ARG A 124 -21.72 -20.22 -19.34
C ARG A 124 -22.14 -19.38 -20.54
N ASP A 125 -22.94 -18.35 -20.31
CA ASP A 125 -23.55 -17.52 -21.35
C ASP A 125 -23.23 -16.05 -21.07
N LEU A 126 -22.16 -15.55 -21.71
CA LEU A 126 -21.80 -14.12 -21.67
C LEU A 126 -22.62 -13.32 -22.69
N SER A 127 -23.46 -13.99 -23.51
CA SER A 127 -24.18 -13.40 -24.65
C SER A 127 -25.63 -13.02 -24.35
N ASP A 128 -26.38 -13.83 -23.58
CA ASP A 128 -27.84 -13.65 -23.49
C ASP A 128 -28.37 -13.25 -22.08
N ALA A 129 -27.52 -13.23 -21.06
CA ALA A 129 -27.79 -12.59 -19.78
C ALA A 129 -26.55 -11.79 -19.35
N PRO A 130 -26.68 -10.55 -18.84
CA PRO A 130 -25.51 -9.79 -18.42
C PRO A 130 -24.85 -10.57 -17.28
N VAL A 131 -23.57 -10.88 -17.43
CA VAL A 131 -22.69 -11.50 -16.42
C VAL A 131 -22.96 -10.93 -15.03
N ASN A 132 -23.16 -9.61 -14.98
CA ASN A 132 -23.57 -8.80 -13.83
C ASN A 132 -24.78 -9.36 -13.06
N ALA A 133 -25.79 -9.92 -13.72
CA ALA A 133 -26.95 -10.49 -13.02
C ALA A 133 -26.59 -11.76 -12.24
N THR A 134 -25.71 -12.61 -12.78
CA THR A 134 -25.19 -13.79 -12.07
C THR A 134 -24.24 -13.36 -10.97
N ILE A 135 -23.38 -12.36 -11.22
CA ILE A 135 -22.49 -11.78 -10.20
C ILE A 135 -23.30 -11.23 -9.02
N ASN A 136 -24.36 -10.45 -9.28
CA ASN A 136 -25.22 -9.92 -8.23
C ASN A 136 -25.92 -11.02 -7.43
N LYS A 137 -26.33 -12.13 -8.07
CA LYS A 137 -26.87 -13.29 -7.34
C LYS A 137 -25.82 -13.91 -6.41
N LEU A 138 -24.58 -14.03 -6.89
CA LEU A 138 -23.46 -14.57 -6.11
C LEU A 138 -23.14 -13.66 -4.91
N ILE A 139 -23.02 -12.34 -5.11
CA ILE A 139 -22.81 -11.34 -4.06
C ILE A 139 -23.90 -11.44 -3.00
N ASN A 140 -25.17 -11.42 -3.41
CA ASN A 140 -26.30 -11.51 -2.49
C ASN A 140 -26.26 -12.79 -1.65
N TYR A 141 -25.93 -13.92 -2.28
CA TYR A 141 -25.78 -15.18 -1.56
C TYR A 141 -24.66 -15.13 -0.54
N ILE A 142 -23.48 -14.61 -0.92
CA ILE A 142 -22.32 -14.47 -0.03
C ILE A 142 -22.66 -13.59 1.18
N GLN A 143 -23.23 -12.40 0.95
CA GLN A 143 -23.59 -11.47 2.01
C GLN A 143 -24.65 -12.06 2.96
N THR A 144 -25.65 -12.75 2.41
CA THR A 144 -26.78 -13.28 3.19
C THR A 144 -26.42 -14.56 3.94
N ASN A 145 -25.70 -15.49 3.31
CA ASN A 145 -25.53 -16.86 3.81
C ASN A 145 -24.13 -17.13 4.38
N ILE A 146 -23.10 -16.37 3.96
CA ILE A 146 -21.73 -16.59 4.42
C ILE A 146 -21.35 -15.58 5.51
N PHE A 147 -21.60 -14.29 5.29
CA PHE A 147 -21.19 -13.23 6.23
C PHE A 147 -22.26 -12.77 7.21
N GLN A 148 -23.50 -13.28 7.12
CA GLN A 148 -24.65 -12.93 7.98
C GLN A 148 -24.62 -11.47 8.46
N MET A 149 -24.75 -10.52 7.54
CA MET A 149 -24.85 -9.11 7.94
C MET A 149 -26.16 -8.88 8.70
N THR A 150 -26.08 -8.71 10.02
CA THR A 150 -27.18 -8.13 10.80
C THR A 150 -27.18 -6.62 10.57
N PRO A 151 -28.33 -5.98 10.30
CA PRO A 151 -28.39 -4.53 10.17
C PRO A 151 -27.97 -3.90 11.49
N THR A 152 -26.83 -3.21 11.52
CA THR A 152 -26.37 -2.49 12.71
C THR A 152 -27.22 -1.24 12.88
N VAL A 153 -28.04 -1.21 13.93
CA VAL A 153 -28.88 -0.07 14.30
C VAL A 153 -28.12 0.76 15.32
N PHE A 154 -27.76 2.00 14.98
CA PHE A 154 -27.20 2.94 15.95
C PHE A 154 -28.32 3.87 16.46
N PRO A 155 -28.49 4.02 17.78
CA PRO A 155 -29.35 5.06 18.31
C PRO A 155 -28.67 6.44 18.13
N ASP A 156 -29.45 7.42 17.67
CA ASP A 156 -29.05 8.83 17.70
C ASP A 156 -28.97 9.35 19.16
N VAL A 157 -28.39 10.54 19.37
CA VAL A 157 -28.23 11.21 20.68
C VAL A 157 -29.53 11.38 21.47
N ASP A 158 -30.69 11.32 20.80
CA ASP A 158 -32.03 11.37 21.43
C ASP A 158 -32.75 10.00 21.48
N GLY A 159 -32.07 8.90 21.17
CA GLY A 159 -32.58 7.54 21.32
C GLY A 159 -33.69 7.12 20.34
N ARG A 160 -33.85 7.82 19.21
CA ARG A 160 -34.83 7.46 18.18
C ARG A 160 -34.21 6.57 17.11
N THR A 161 -34.92 5.50 16.77
CA THR A 161 -34.54 4.54 15.73
C THR A 161 -35.12 4.96 14.39
N LEU A 162 -34.29 5.23 13.39
CA LEU A 162 -34.73 5.42 11.99
C LEU A 162 -34.21 4.26 11.12
N PRO A 163 -35.06 3.65 10.28
CA PRO A 163 -34.61 2.62 9.35
C PRO A 163 -33.82 3.26 8.20
N VAL A 164 -32.56 2.86 8.02
CA VAL A 164 -31.78 3.21 6.82
C VAL A 164 -32.15 2.23 5.72
N ILE A 165 -32.89 2.70 4.72
CA ILE A 165 -33.07 1.99 3.45
C ILE A 165 -32.02 2.50 2.49
N PHE A 166 -30.97 1.71 2.25
CA PHE A 166 -30.02 2.01 1.18
C PHE A 166 -30.70 1.79 -0.18
N ARG A 167 -30.93 2.87 -0.92
CA ARG A 167 -31.20 2.84 -2.37
C ARG A 167 -30.21 3.75 -3.08
N ASN A 168 -29.36 3.13 -3.91
CA ASN A 168 -28.48 3.62 -4.97
C ASN A 168 -28.01 5.10 -4.99
N ARG A 169 -26.68 5.22 -5.12
CA ARG A 169 -25.79 6.34 -4.81
C ARG A 169 -25.69 7.49 -5.85
N HIS A 170 -26.79 7.95 -6.45
CA HIS A 170 -26.73 9.03 -7.48
C HIS A 170 -27.87 10.07 -7.43
N GLN A 171 -28.08 10.72 -6.28
CA GLN A 171 -28.65 12.08 -6.16
C GLN A 171 -28.74 12.46 -4.68
N TYR A 172 -28.05 13.51 -4.25
CA TYR A 172 -28.24 14.08 -2.92
C TYR A 172 -29.28 15.21 -3.00
N ARG A 173 -30.40 15.05 -2.29
CA ARG A 173 -31.27 16.17 -1.86
C ARG A 173 -31.41 16.05 -0.35
N ALA A 174 -31.06 17.11 0.37
CA ALA A 174 -31.40 17.21 1.79
C ALA A 174 -32.82 17.76 1.92
N VAL A 175 -33.67 17.07 2.68
CA VAL A 175 -35.02 17.52 3.05
C VAL A 175 -35.15 17.29 4.55
N THR A 176 -35.50 18.33 5.29
CA THR A 176 -35.87 18.23 6.71
C THR A 176 -37.34 17.78 6.81
N PRO A 177 -37.81 17.30 7.98
CA PRO A 177 -39.17 16.77 8.14
C PRO A 177 -40.31 17.72 7.74
N ASP A 178 -40.03 19.03 7.59
CA ASP A 178 -41.02 20.07 7.38
C ASP A 178 -40.96 20.75 5.98
N ASN A 179 -40.19 20.23 5.02
CA ASN A 179 -40.21 20.67 3.60
C ASN A 179 -39.89 22.16 3.31
N GLU A 180 -39.04 22.83 4.09
CA GLU A 180 -38.56 24.18 3.72
C GLU A 180 -37.19 24.17 3.01
N GLU A 181 -37.16 24.68 1.77
CA GLU A 181 -35.96 24.83 0.93
C GLU A 181 -35.22 26.15 1.26
N PHE A 182 -33.91 26.08 1.53
CA PHE A 182 -33.02 27.26 1.51
C PHE A 182 -32.20 27.31 0.21
N PRO A 183 -31.99 28.50 -0.40
CA PRO A 183 -31.26 28.63 -1.66
C PRO A 183 -29.74 28.50 -1.47
N LEU A 184 -29.13 27.68 -2.32
CA LEU A 184 -27.67 27.51 -2.43
C LEU A 184 -27.04 28.73 -3.12
N CYS A 185 -25.98 29.27 -2.50
CA CYS A 185 -25.04 30.20 -3.14
C CYS A 185 -24.13 29.41 -4.09
N ASN A 186 -24.19 29.74 -5.39
CA ASN A 186 -23.40 29.12 -6.44
C ASN A 186 -22.01 29.76 -6.54
N GLU A 187 -20.94 29.00 -6.33
CA GLU A 187 -19.70 29.14 -7.12
C GLU A 187 -19.12 27.76 -7.43
N GLN A 188 -19.15 27.42 -8.72
CA GLN A 188 -18.57 26.21 -9.30
C GLN A 188 -17.05 26.36 -9.42
N THR A 189 -16.27 25.58 -8.67
CA THR A 189 -14.90 25.25 -9.09
C THR A 189 -14.94 23.98 -9.94
N LYS A 190 -14.73 24.17 -11.25
CA LYS A 190 -14.43 23.11 -12.23
C LYS A 190 -13.26 22.26 -11.72
N LEU A 191 -13.55 21.06 -11.22
CA LEU A 191 -12.56 19.98 -11.19
C LEU A 191 -12.48 19.40 -12.60
N CYS A 192 -11.29 19.45 -13.18
CA CYS A 192 -10.97 18.91 -14.48
C CYS A 192 -11.33 17.42 -14.52
N HIS A 193 -12.07 17.00 -15.54
CA HIS A 193 -12.18 15.60 -15.92
C HIS A 193 -10.77 15.05 -16.21
N VAL A 194 -10.36 14.01 -15.50
CA VAL A 194 -9.22 13.15 -15.84
C VAL A 194 -9.74 11.72 -15.78
N ASP A 195 -9.55 10.99 -16.88
CA ASP A 195 -10.09 9.66 -17.15
C ASP A 195 -9.74 8.65 -16.03
N SER A 196 -10.76 8.02 -15.44
CA SER A 196 -10.70 7.34 -14.14
C SER A 196 -10.22 5.88 -14.15
N ASP A 197 -9.87 5.29 -15.30
CA ASP A 197 -9.91 3.83 -15.41
C ASP A 197 -8.54 3.14 -15.59
N ASN A 198 -7.41 3.85 -15.44
CA ASN A 198 -6.07 3.23 -15.68
C ASN A 198 -4.94 3.56 -14.69
N GLU A 199 -5.21 4.23 -13.55
CA GLU A 199 -4.14 4.81 -12.71
C GLU A 199 -4.06 4.30 -11.25
N LEU A 200 -4.83 3.30 -10.83
CA LEU A 200 -4.96 2.90 -9.41
C LEU A 200 -4.03 1.75 -8.94
N ASN A 201 -3.09 1.28 -9.77
CA ASN A 201 -2.21 0.12 -9.49
C ASN A 201 -0.73 0.47 -9.18
N GLY A 202 -0.45 1.63 -8.58
CA GLY A 202 0.91 2.09 -8.30
C GLY A 202 1.56 1.39 -7.09
N HIS A 203 2.77 0.85 -7.25
CA HIS A 203 3.69 0.52 -6.16
C HIS A 203 4.37 1.80 -5.65
N ARG A 204 4.96 1.79 -4.45
CA ARG A 204 5.74 2.94 -3.90
C ARG A 204 6.91 3.40 -4.79
N PHE A 205 7.37 2.52 -5.66
CA PHE A 205 8.38 2.79 -6.69
C PHE A 205 7.81 3.33 -8.01
N THR A 206 6.49 3.39 -8.21
CA THR A 206 5.85 3.69 -9.52
C THR A 206 4.67 4.65 -9.49
N SER A 207 4.16 5.02 -8.31
CA SER A 207 2.91 5.76 -8.20
C SER A 207 2.98 7.12 -8.92
N LEU A 208 2.06 7.34 -9.87
CA LEU A 208 1.83 8.65 -10.52
C LEU A 208 1.39 9.73 -9.52
N TYR A 209 0.89 9.33 -8.35
CA TYR A 209 0.56 10.21 -7.23
C TYR A 209 1.79 10.73 -6.47
N ASP A 210 3.01 10.28 -6.82
CA ASP A 210 4.22 10.57 -6.06
C ASP A 210 4.98 11.85 -6.41
N LEU A 211 4.48 12.65 -7.35
CA LEU A 211 5.14 13.88 -7.76
C LEU A 211 4.20 15.04 -7.57
N ASP A 212 4.71 16.09 -6.91
CA ASP A 212 3.98 17.33 -6.64
C ASP A 212 3.46 17.92 -7.96
N SER A 213 2.20 17.65 -8.27
CA SER A 213 1.52 18.20 -9.44
C SER A 213 1.43 19.73 -9.36
N THR A 214 1.50 20.27 -8.14
CA THR A 214 1.65 21.69 -7.88
C THR A 214 3.09 21.98 -7.45
N LYS A 215 3.89 22.56 -8.34
CA LYS A 215 5.24 23.12 -8.05
C LYS A 215 5.24 24.29 -7.04
N LYS A 216 4.18 24.41 -6.25
CA LYS A 216 3.99 25.53 -5.33
C LYS A 216 4.80 25.25 -4.08
N MET A 217 5.74 26.14 -3.78
CA MET A 217 6.43 26.15 -2.51
C MET A 217 5.39 26.21 -1.39
N SER A 218 5.41 25.21 -0.51
CA SER A 218 4.53 25.12 0.64
C SER A 218 5.28 25.56 1.89
N MET A 219 4.53 25.90 2.96
CA MET A 219 5.14 26.21 4.25
C MET A 219 5.97 25.03 4.77
N PRO A 220 7.06 25.27 5.52
CA PRO A 220 7.84 24.22 6.17
C PRO A 220 6.99 23.24 6.97
N LEU A 221 7.48 22.00 7.10
CA LEU A 221 6.88 20.97 7.94
C LEU A 221 7.31 21.20 9.40
N GLU A 222 6.42 21.81 10.17
CA GLU A 222 6.62 22.21 11.58
C GLU A 222 5.42 21.80 12.43
N GLY A 223 5.60 21.79 13.76
CA GLY A 223 4.63 21.43 14.77
C GLY A 223 4.76 19.99 15.26
N TYR A 224 5.14 19.05 14.40
CA TYR A 224 5.31 17.65 14.77
C TYR A 224 6.50 17.44 15.72
N GLU A 225 7.54 18.28 15.64
CA GLU A 225 8.73 18.21 16.49
C GLU A 225 8.40 18.45 17.97
N LYS A 226 7.28 19.12 18.25
CA LYS A 226 6.80 19.42 19.61
C LYS A 226 6.04 18.26 20.23
N GLU A 227 5.69 17.23 19.45
CA GLU A 227 5.04 16.04 19.97
C GLU A 227 6.01 15.22 20.82
N ALA A 228 5.47 14.54 21.84
CA ALA A 228 6.24 13.57 22.61
C ALA A 228 6.59 12.38 21.73
N LEU A 229 7.80 11.82 21.93
CA LEU A 229 8.16 10.54 21.34
C LEU A 229 7.41 9.43 22.10
N VAL A 230 6.60 8.65 21.38
CA VAL A 230 5.66 7.66 21.94
C VAL A 230 5.81 6.30 21.26
N THR A 231 5.13 5.27 21.77
CA THR A 231 5.13 3.94 21.10
C THR A 231 4.41 4.01 19.76
N LEU A 232 4.65 3.03 18.87
CA LEU A 232 4.01 3.04 17.56
C LEU A 232 2.47 2.98 17.66
N GLU A 233 1.91 2.25 18.63
CA GLU A 233 0.46 2.21 18.87
C GLU A 233 -0.10 3.58 19.21
N GLN A 234 0.59 4.32 20.09
CA GLN A 234 0.19 5.68 20.46
C GLN A 234 0.34 6.64 19.28
N ALA A 235 1.43 6.49 18.51
CA ALA A 235 1.75 7.35 17.39
C ALA A 235 0.71 7.32 16.26
N VAL A 236 0.03 6.18 16.06
CA VAL A 236 -1.01 6.04 15.03
C VAL A 236 -2.41 6.41 15.52
N GLN A 237 -2.62 6.67 16.81
CA GLN A 237 -3.95 6.75 17.41
C GLN A 237 -4.84 7.82 16.74
N SER A 238 -4.25 8.95 16.35
CA SER A 238 -4.94 10.07 15.68
C SER A 238 -5.27 9.80 14.21
N ILE A 239 -4.65 8.80 13.58
CA ILE A 239 -4.86 8.46 12.16
C ILE A 239 -5.62 7.15 11.95
N VAL A 240 -6.01 6.44 13.01
CA VAL A 240 -6.73 5.15 12.94
C VAL A 240 -7.98 5.23 12.06
N HIS A 241 -8.77 6.30 12.24
CA HIS A 241 -10.01 6.52 11.49
C HIS A 241 -9.81 6.65 9.97
N LEU A 242 -8.58 6.94 9.51
CA LEU A 242 -8.26 7.01 8.07
C LEU A 242 -8.16 5.62 7.42
N PHE A 243 -8.12 4.56 8.23
CA PHE A 243 -7.86 3.18 7.81
C PHE A 243 -8.91 2.19 8.31
N ASN A 244 -10.14 2.64 8.58
CA ASN A 244 -11.25 1.78 9.06
C ASN A 244 -10.85 0.87 10.24
N ASP A 245 -10.01 1.37 11.16
CA ASP A 245 -9.44 0.64 12.30
C ASP A 245 -8.43 -0.50 11.98
N ASP A 246 -8.14 -0.79 10.71
CA ASP A 246 -7.25 -1.87 10.31
C ASP A 246 -5.76 -1.60 10.61
N ILE A 247 -5.37 -0.34 10.80
CA ILE A 247 -3.97 0.05 11.04
C ILE A 247 -3.35 -0.67 12.25
N HIS A 248 -4.14 -1.03 13.27
CA HIS A 248 -3.65 -1.72 14.46
C HIS A 248 -3.05 -3.08 14.14
N ARG A 249 -3.60 -3.80 13.16
CA ARG A 249 -3.05 -5.08 12.68
C ARG A 249 -1.68 -4.88 12.05
N TYR A 250 -1.54 -3.84 11.23
CA TYR A 250 -0.27 -3.54 10.57
C TYR A 250 0.79 -3.05 11.55
N VAL A 251 0.41 -2.26 12.56
CA VAL A 251 1.27 -1.88 13.69
C VAL A 251 1.78 -3.11 14.42
N TYR A 252 0.90 -4.07 14.74
CA TYR A 252 1.31 -5.31 15.39
C TYR A 252 2.33 -6.07 14.54
N ILE A 253 2.04 -6.28 13.24
CA ILE A 253 2.96 -6.97 12.32
C ILE A 253 4.31 -6.26 12.26
N ALA A 254 4.31 -4.93 12.13
CA ALA A 254 5.52 -4.13 12.07
C ALA A 254 6.40 -4.35 13.31
N LYS A 255 5.81 -4.27 14.52
CA LYS A 255 6.53 -4.50 15.77
C LYS A 255 7.06 -5.91 15.91
N GLN A 256 6.32 -6.93 15.46
CA GLN A 256 6.81 -8.31 15.50
C GLN A 256 8.04 -8.49 14.60
N ASN A 257 8.05 -7.86 13.43
CA ASN A 257 9.17 -7.96 12.49
C ASN A 257 10.39 -7.12 12.89
N THR A 258 10.22 -6.13 13.78
CA THR A 258 11.29 -5.23 14.25
C THR A 258 11.55 -5.32 15.75
N CYS A 259 11.11 -6.40 16.40
CA CYS A 259 11.23 -6.58 17.85
C CYS A 259 12.67 -6.73 18.36
N LYS A 260 13.64 -6.92 17.45
CA LYS A 260 15.05 -7.03 17.81
C LYS A 260 15.64 -5.64 18.00
N ALA A 261 16.28 -5.43 19.16
CA ALA A 261 17.03 -4.22 19.41
C ALA A 261 18.11 -4.04 18.33
N ASN A 262 18.18 -2.83 17.80
CA ASN A 262 19.25 -2.34 16.94
C ASN A 262 20.05 -1.32 17.76
N ASP A 263 21.35 -1.21 17.53
CA ASP A 263 22.21 -0.25 18.24
C ASP A 263 21.84 1.22 17.96
N ILE A 264 21.12 1.49 16.86
CA ILE A 264 20.78 2.84 16.39
C ILE A 264 19.32 3.19 16.69
N LEU A 265 18.39 2.27 16.43
CA LEU A 265 16.94 2.53 16.50
C LEU A 265 16.27 1.73 17.61
N THR A 266 15.31 2.36 18.28
CA THR A 266 14.40 1.63 19.17
C THR A 266 13.48 0.70 18.37
N PRO A 267 12.88 -0.34 19.01
CA PRO A 267 11.93 -1.21 18.32
C PRO A 267 10.75 -0.45 17.69
N ASP A 268 10.22 0.58 18.35
CA ASP A 268 9.12 1.41 17.84
C ASP A 268 9.55 2.32 16.68
N GLU A 269 10.77 2.89 16.74
CA GLU A 269 11.35 3.66 15.62
C GLU A 269 11.55 2.78 14.38
N SER A 270 12.11 1.58 14.57
CA SER A 270 12.24 0.60 13.49
C SER A 270 10.87 0.16 12.97
N ALA A 271 9.90 -0.06 13.86
CA ALA A 271 8.55 -0.47 13.48
C ALA A 271 7.84 0.62 12.68
N ALA A 272 8.09 1.90 12.97
CA ALA A 272 7.52 3.01 12.19
C ALA A 272 8.00 2.99 10.73
N ILE A 273 9.30 2.75 10.50
CA ILE A 273 9.87 2.58 9.15
C ILE A 273 9.30 1.33 8.47
N HIS A 274 9.15 0.24 9.23
CA HIS A 274 8.57 -1.00 8.72
C HIS A 274 7.12 -0.80 8.31
N LEU A 275 6.32 -0.08 9.11
CA LEU A 275 4.92 0.21 8.82
C LEU A 275 4.77 1.06 7.56
N TYR A 276 5.60 2.10 7.40
CA TYR A 276 5.67 2.89 6.16
C TYR A 276 6.04 2.00 4.95
N SER A 277 6.92 1.03 5.20
CA SER A 277 7.31 -0.11 4.34
C SER A 277 6.23 -0.84 3.58
N MET A 278 5.14 -1.07 4.31
CA MET A 278 4.21 -2.14 4.01
C MET A 278 3.33 -1.76 2.84
N GLN A 279 3.24 -2.66 1.87
CA GLN A 279 2.18 -2.62 0.87
C GLN A 279 0.98 -3.38 1.39
N TRP A 280 -0.15 -2.69 1.53
CA TRP A 280 -1.41 -3.25 2.02
C TRP A 280 -2.25 -3.74 0.83
N THR A 281 -3.30 -4.49 1.14
CA THR A 281 -4.28 -4.93 0.14
C THR A 281 -5.67 -4.49 0.60
N PRO A 282 -6.36 -3.62 -0.15
CA PRO A 282 -5.94 -3.05 -1.43
C PRO A 282 -4.80 -2.03 -1.27
N VAL A 283 -4.02 -1.84 -2.34
CA VAL A 283 -2.79 -1.00 -2.30
C VAL A 283 -3.09 0.43 -1.91
N ILE A 284 -4.22 0.97 -2.37
CA ILE A 284 -4.67 2.35 -2.14
C ILE A 284 -4.77 2.70 -0.64
N ASP A 285 -5.00 1.70 0.21
CA ASP A 285 -5.14 1.86 1.66
C ASP A 285 -3.80 1.84 2.39
N SER A 286 -2.68 1.61 1.69
CA SER A 286 -1.36 1.55 2.32
C SER A 286 -1.01 2.88 3.01
N LEU A 287 -0.46 2.81 4.22
CA LEU A 287 -0.12 3.99 5.01
C LEU A 287 0.72 5.02 4.24
N TYR A 288 1.71 4.57 3.47
CA TYR A 288 2.59 5.47 2.71
C TYR A 288 1.83 6.32 1.70
N ILE A 289 0.73 5.82 1.11
CA ILE A 289 -0.09 6.56 0.15
C ILE A 289 -0.80 7.71 0.86
N HIS A 290 -1.43 7.42 2.01
CA HIS A 290 -2.16 8.42 2.78
C HIS A 290 -1.22 9.46 3.38
N LEU A 291 -0.08 9.03 3.93
CA LEU A 291 0.92 9.94 4.48
C LEU A 291 1.49 10.86 3.39
N ASN A 292 1.92 10.30 2.26
CA ASN A 292 2.51 11.11 1.20
C ASN A 292 1.50 12.06 0.54
N ARG A 293 0.21 11.69 0.48
CA ARG A 293 -0.87 12.60 0.10
C ARG A 293 -0.98 13.77 1.07
N ALA A 294 -0.92 13.51 2.38
CA ALA A 294 -0.97 14.57 3.40
C ALA A 294 0.27 15.48 3.32
N LEU A 295 1.47 14.91 3.11
CA LEU A 295 2.72 15.67 3.01
C LEU A 295 2.75 16.62 1.81
N ARG A 296 2.11 16.24 0.70
CA ARG A 296 1.99 17.05 -0.52
C ARG A 296 0.83 18.05 -0.47
N ALA A 297 -0.05 17.96 0.52
CA ALA A 297 -1.17 18.88 0.63
C ALA A 297 -0.70 20.32 0.90
N VAL A 298 -1.21 21.25 0.09
CA VAL A 298 -0.98 22.70 0.28
C VAL A 298 -1.49 23.15 1.66
N ASN A 299 -2.61 22.57 2.12
CA ASN A 299 -3.13 22.81 3.46
C ASN A 299 -2.35 21.97 4.48
N ARG A 300 -1.40 22.60 5.18
CA ARG A 300 -0.60 21.95 6.24
C ARG A 300 -1.41 21.47 7.44
N GLN A 301 -2.63 21.97 7.66
CA GLN A 301 -3.49 21.45 8.74
C GLN A 301 -3.90 19.99 8.50
N ALA A 302 -3.89 19.52 7.24
CA ALA A 302 -4.14 18.11 6.92
C ALA A 302 -3.10 17.15 7.52
N LEU A 303 -1.92 17.66 7.93
CA LEU A 303 -0.85 16.89 8.56
C LEU A 303 -0.98 16.81 10.08
N THR A 304 -1.80 17.65 10.72
CA THR A 304 -1.92 17.65 12.19
C THR A 304 -2.25 16.28 12.77
N PRO A 305 -3.18 15.46 12.19
CA PRO A 305 -3.41 14.11 12.68
C PRO A 305 -2.16 13.21 12.61
N TRP A 306 -1.22 13.50 11.72
CA TRP A 306 -0.02 12.70 11.49
C TRP A 306 1.15 13.08 12.39
N PHE A 307 1.07 14.15 13.18
CA PHE A 307 2.23 14.70 13.90
C PHE A 307 2.90 13.69 14.84
N SER A 308 2.12 12.91 15.59
CA SER A 308 2.68 11.89 16.48
C SER A 308 3.41 10.77 15.71
N TYR A 309 2.83 10.30 14.60
CA TYR A 309 3.50 9.35 13.70
C TYR A 309 4.74 9.95 13.03
N LEU A 310 4.66 11.20 12.54
CA LEU A 310 5.78 11.90 11.93
C LEU A 310 6.93 12.13 12.91
N LYS A 311 6.65 12.47 14.16
CA LYS A 311 7.65 12.57 15.22
C LYS A 311 8.42 11.26 15.35
N LEU A 312 7.73 10.13 15.49
CA LEU A 312 8.37 8.82 15.62
C LEU A 312 9.14 8.42 14.34
N PHE A 313 8.51 8.54 13.18
CA PHE A 313 9.06 8.14 11.89
C PHE A 313 10.28 8.98 11.48
N LEU A 314 10.20 10.31 11.59
CA LEU A 314 11.31 11.19 11.23
C LEU A 314 12.45 11.12 12.26
N THR A 315 12.15 10.91 13.55
CA THR A 315 13.20 10.60 14.55
C THR A 315 14.00 9.37 14.10
N ALA A 316 13.32 8.31 13.67
CA ALA A 316 13.97 7.09 13.18
C ALA A 316 14.84 7.36 11.95
N LEU A 317 14.31 8.05 10.93
CA LEU A 317 15.06 8.34 9.70
C LEU A 317 16.27 9.26 9.94
N TYR A 318 16.16 10.23 10.86
CA TYR A 318 17.28 11.12 11.17
C TYR A 318 18.41 10.42 11.92
N LYS A 319 18.10 9.41 12.74
CA LYS A 319 19.11 8.58 13.43
C LYS A 319 19.87 7.66 12.47
N LEU A 320 19.27 7.28 11.34
CA LEU A 320 19.96 6.48 10.32
C LEU A 320 21.07 7.30 9.63
N PRO A 321 22.21 6.68 9.29
CA PRO A 321 23.30 7.37 8.59
C PRO A 321 22.84 7.88 7.22
N SER A 322 23.22 9.10 6.89
CA SER A 322 23.06 9.64 5.54
C SER A 322 24.13 9.07 4.61
N CYS A 323 23.76 8.80 3.36
CA CYS A 323 24.70 8.39 2.31
C CYS A 323 24.66 9.36 1.14
N HIS A 324 25.84 9.75 0.65
CA HIS A 324 25.98 10.54 -0.56
C HIS A 324 26.22 9.61 -1.75
N MET A 325 25.26 9.54 -2.68
CA MET A 325 25.35 8.68 -3.86
C MET A 325 24.31 9.04 -4.91
N THR A 326 24.47 8.49 -6.12
CA THR A 326 23.41 8.53 -7.13
C THR A 326 22.38 7.44 -6.87
N ILE A 327 21.12 7.84 -6.76
CA ILE A 327 19.97 6.94 -6.60
C ILE A 327 18.97 7.13 -7.73
N TRP A 328 18.08 6.16 -7.88
CA TRP A 328 17.16 6.07 -9.01
C TRP A 328 15.73 5.96 -8.54
N ARG A 329 14.82 6.64 -9.24
CA ARG A 329 13.38 6.52 -9.02
C ARG A 329 12.68 6.44 -10.36
N GLY A 330 11.71 5.55 -10.50
CA GLY A 330 10.91 5.41 -11.72
C GLY A 330 9.48 5.87 -11.50
N VAL A 331 8.83 6.32 -12.55
CA VAL A 331 7.37 6.52 -12.58
C VAL A 331 6.85 6.19 -13.97
N LYS A 332 5.63 5.67 -14.03
CA LYS A 332 4.91 5.57 -15.31
C LYS A 332 4.45 6.97 -15.71
N GLY A 333 4.42 7.27 -17.01
CA GLY A 333 4.09 8.60 -17.55
C GLY A 333 5.31 9.47 -17.90
N ASP A 334 5.07 10.48 -18.75
CA ASP A 334 6.08 11.47 -19.13
C ASP A 334 5.89 12.74 -18.31
N LEU A 335 6.97 13.16 -17.65
CA LEU A 335 6.99 14.33 -16.77
C LEU A 335 7.98 15.38 -17.26
N SER A 336 8.53 15.21 -18.46
CA SER A 336 9.51 16.11 -19.06
C SER A 336 9.09 17.59 -19.03
N ALA A 337 7.79 17.88 -19.16
CA ALA A 337 7.23 19.24 -19.10
C ALA A 337 7.22 19.85 -17.69
N GLN A 338 7.22 19.01 -16.64
CA GLN A 338 7.21 19.44 -15.25
C GLN A 338 8.61 19.70 -14.69
N TYR A 339 9.68 19.40 -15.43
CA TYR A 339 11.04 19.57 -14.93
C TYR A 339 11.83 20.42 -15.92
N ASN A 340 12.01 21.70 -15.60
CA ASN A 340 12.77 22.62 -16.42
C ASN A 340 14.20 22.71 -15.88
N LYS A 341 15.17 22.78 -16.79
CA LYS A 341 16.58 22.90 -16.42
C LYS A 341 16.79 24.14 -15.54
N ASP A 342 17.66 23.99 -14.54
CA ASP A 342 18.02 24.99 -13.53
C ASP A 342 16.88 25.39 -12.57
N GLU A 343 15.72 24.75 -12.63
CA GLU A 343 14.63 24.94 -11.68
C GLU A 343 14.95 24.28 -10.33
N ASP A 344 14.65 24.98 -9.25
CA ASP A 344 14.67 24.42 -7.90
C ASP A 344 13.27 23.90 -7.55
N ILE A 345 13.20 22.69 -7.01
CA ILE A 345 11.96 22.00 -6.66
C ILE A 345 12.07 21.39 -5.27
N VAL A 346 10.91 21.06 -4.68
CA VAL A 346 10.83 20.34 -3.41
C VAL A 346 10.03 19.07 -3.62
N TRP A 347 10.53 17.95 -3.11
CA TRP A 347 9.75 16.73 -2.95
C TRP A 347 9.23 16.67 -1.52
N TRP A 348 7.96 17.04 -1.32
CA TRP A 348 7.37 17.08 0.01
C TRP A 348 7.04 15.69 0.58
N GLY A 349 6.76 14.71 -0.28
CA GLY A 349 6.56 13.33 0.15
C GLY A 349 7.86 12.60 0.45
N VAL A 350 7.76 11.53 1.24
CA VAL A 350 8.81 10.53 1.37
C VAL A 350 8.99 9.84 0.02
N SER A 351 10.22 9.76 -0.49
CA SER A 351 10.47 9.22 -1.83
C SER A 351 11.27 7.91 -1.78
N SER A 352 10.62 6.81 -2.13
CA SER A 352 11.26 5.49 -2.29
C SER A 352 12.10 5.43 -3.57
N CYS A 353 13.34 5.02 -3.44
CA CYS A 353 14.36 5.00 -4.49
C CYS A 353 15.14 3.68 -4.44
N ALA A 354 15.87 3.40 -5.50
CA ALA A 354 16.75 2.23 -5.61
C ALA A 354 18.19 2.63 -5.93
N VAL A 355 19.14 1.77 -5.55
CA VAL A 355 20.57 1.91 -5.87
C VAL A 355 20.87 1.72 -7.36
N SER A 356 20.00 1.04 -8.12
CA SER A 356 20.25 0.72 -9.51
C SER A 356 19.00 0.84 -10.39
N VAL A 357 19.24 1.19 -11.65
CA VAL A 357 18.20 1.28 -12.69
C VAL A 357 17.51 -0.07 -12.90
N SER A 358 18.24 -1.19 -12.79
CA SER A 358 17.67 -2.52 -13.00
C SER A 358 16.58 -2.88 -12.00
N VAL A 359 16.66 -2.36 -10.77
CA VAL A 359 15.59 -2.52 -9.76
C VAL A 359 14.38 -1.70 -10.19
N ILE A 360 14.58 -0.45 -10.61
CA ILE A 360 13.49 0.41 -11.09
C ILE A 360 12.76 -0.17 -12.30
N GLU A 361 13.49 -0.77 -13.25
CA GLU A 361 12.89 -1.42 -14.43
C GLU A 361 11.89 -2.53 -14.09
N GLN A 362 12.06 -3.21 -12.95
CA GLN A 362 11.12 -4.25 -12.49
C GLN A 362 9.75 -3.64 -12.12
N PHE A 363 9.75 -2.38 -11.67
CA PHE A 363 8.56 -1.69 -11.22
C PHE A 363 7.85 -0.93 -12.36
N ILE A 364 8.60 -0.18 -13.18
CA ILE A 364 8.02 0.63 -14.28
C ILE A 364 7.92 -0.11 -15.61
N GLY A 365 8.62 -1.23 -15.77
CA GLY A 365 8.72 -1.99 -17.03
C GLY A 365 9.72 -1.40 -18.02
N LYS A 366 9.91 -2.11 -19.15
CA LYS A 366 10.86 -1.73 -20.22
C LYS A 366 10.22 -0.99 -21.40
N THR A 367 8.89 -0.89 -21.40
CA THR A 367 8.08 -0.31 -22.48
C THR A 367 6.95 0.52 -21.90
N GLY A 368 6.42 1.42 -22.72
CA GLY A 368 5.37 2.34 -22.31
C GLY A 368 5.96 3.63 -21.75
N THR A 369 5.18 4.72 -21.87
CA THR A 369 5.61 6.06 -21.46
C THR A 369 6.02 6.05 -20.00
N ARG A 370 7.27 6.44 -19.71
CA ARG A 370 7.84 6.40 -18.38
C ARG A 370 8.92 7.45 -18.18
N THR A 371 9.13 7.82 -16.93
CA THR A 371 10.17 8.75 -16.52
C THR A 371 11.07 8.09 -15.48
N ILE A 372 12.39 8.22 -15.65
CA ILE A 372 13.39 7.80 -14.66
C ILE A 372 14.10 9.04 -14.14
N PHE A 373 14.15 9.17 -12.82
CA PHE A 373 14.96 10.16 -12.13
C PHE A 373 16.31 9.56 -11.78
N SER A 374 17.38 10.24 -12.18
CA SER A 374 18.73 10.05 -11.67
C SER A 374 18.99 11.16 -10.67
N ILE A 375 19.29 10.82 -9.41
CA ILE A 375 19.32 11.79 -8.32
C ILE A 375 20.67 11.71 -7.62
N GLU A 376 21.48 12.76 -7.70
CA GLU A 376 22.66 12.94 -6.86
C GLU A 376 22.20 13.33 -5.44
N ALA A 377 22.04 12.36 -4.55
CA ALA A 377 21.52 12.55 -3.20
C ALA A 377 22.64 12.78 -2.18
N ILE A 378 22.36 13.58 -1.15
CA ILE A 378 23.24 13.86 0.00
C ILE A 378 22.70 13.18 1.27
N ASN A 379 21.38 13.13 1.44
CA ASN A 379 20.73 12.60 2.64
C ASN A 379 19.93 11.32 2.40
N ALA A 380 20.38 10.48 1.47
CA ALA A 380 19.77 9.18 1.22
C ALA A 380 19.86 8.28 2.46
N LYS A 381 18.73 7.66 2.84
CA LYS A 381 18.63 6.77 4.01
C LYS A 381 18.39 5.33 3.55
N PHE A 382 19.31 4.42 3.88
CA PHE A 382 19.08 2.99 3.68
C PHE A 382 18.13 2.47 4.75
N ILE A 383 17.01 1.88 4.33
CA ILE A 383 16.02 1.34 5.27
C ILE A 383 15.88 -0.19 5.22
N ARG A 384 16.71 -0.88 4.43
CA ARG A 384 16.66 -2.33 4.19
C ARG A 384 16.40 -3.16 5.46
N GLU A 385 17.13 -2.90 6.54
CA GLU A 385 17.01 -3.71 7.77
C GLU A 385 15.71 -3.49 8.54
N HIS A 386 15.03 -2.38 8.24
CA HIS A 386 13.79 -1.94 8.87
C HIS A 386 12.59 -2.07 7.93
N ALA A 387 12.82 -2.32 6.64
CA ALA A 387 11.76 -2.39 5.64
C ALA A 387 10.97 -3.70 5.65
N TYR A 388 9.75 -3.67 5.11
CA TYR A 388 8.92 -4.87 4.96
C TYR A 388 9.49 -5.84 3.91
N PHE A 389 9.91 -5.30 2.75
CA PHE A 389 10.57 -6.07 1.69
C PHE A 389 12.08 -5.81 1.71
N LYS A 390 12.85 -6.68 2.36
CA LYS A 390 14.30 -6.51 2.52
C LYS A 390 15.08 -6.69 1.22
N GLU A 391 14.49 -7.38 0.25
CA GLU A 391 15.09 -7.70 -1.05
C GLU A 391 15.09 -6.48 -1.99
N GLU A 392 14.29 -5.46 -1.71
CA GLU A 392 14.14 -4.29 -2.57
C GLU A 392 15.26 -3.25 -2.37
N ASP A 393 16.15 -3.48 -1.39
CA ASP A 393 17.27 -2.58 -1.05
C ASP A 393 16.86 -1.10 -1.05
N GLU A 394 15.69 -0.85 -0.44
CA GLU A 394 15.02 0.44 -0.52
C GLU A 394 15.85 1.56 0.13
N ILE A 395 15.99 2.64 -0.62
CA ILE A 395 16.54 3.91 -0.16
C ILE A 395 15.41 4.92 -0.09
N VAL A 396 15.38 5.71 0.97
CA VAL A 396 14.40 6.77 1.15
C VAL A 396 15.08 8.15 1.12
N LEU A 397 14.48 9.07 0.37
CA LEU A 397 14.65 10.51 0.59
C LEU A 397 13.54 11.00 1.51
N THR A 398 13.91 11.80 2.52
CA THR A 398 12.97 12.33 3.50
C THR A 398 12.01 13.36 2.90
N PRO A 399 10.87 13.65 3.55
CA PRO A 399 10.01 14.77 3.18
C PRO A 399 10.80 16.08 3.07
N GLY A 400 10.38 16.96 2.17
CA GLY A 400 11.00 18.28 2.01
C GLY A 400 12.40 18.25 1.38
N THR A 401 12.74 17.19 0.63
CA THR A 401 14.03 17.11 -0.08
C THR A 401 14.09 18.20 -1.15
N TYR A 402 15.09 19.08 -1.06
CA TYR A 402 15.28 20.21 -1.96
C TYR A 402 16.22 19.83 -3.09
N LEU A 403 15.75 19.97 -4.33
CA LEU A 403 16.40 19.41 -5.52
C LEU A 403 16.54 20.48 -6.58
N LYS A 404 17.66 20.47 -7.29
CA LYS A 404 17.86 21.25 -8.51
C LYS A 404 17.76 20.35 -9.73
N VAL A 405 17.02 20.78 -10.74
CA VAL A 405 16.94 20.10 -12.04
C VAL A 405 18.20 20.42 -12.85
N ILE A 406 19.06 19.43 -13.02
CA ILE A 406 20.34 19.59 -13.72
C ILE A 406 20.16 19.50 -15.23
N ASP A 407 19.47 18.47 -15.70
CA ASP A 407 19.16 18.30 -17.12
C ASP A 407 18.06 17.26 -17.35
N LYS A 408 17.60 17.16 -18.59
CA LYS A 408 16.71 16.09 -19.05
C LYS A 408 17.14 15.56 -20.40
N MET A 409 16.96 14.26 -20.61
CA MET A 409 17.22 13.61 -21.88
C MET A 409 16.11 12.62 -22.22
N GLN A 410 15.86 12.43 -23.51
CA GLN A 410 14.86 11.49 -24.01
C GLN A 410 15.56 10.44 -24.89
N PRO A 411 16.18 9.40 -24.30
CA PRO A 411 16.97 8.41 -25.05
C PRO A 411 16.10 7.50 -25.94
N ALA A 412 14.81 7.39 -25.64
CA ALA A 412 13.84 6.66 -26.45
C ALA A 412 12.49 7.40 -26.46
N LYS A 413 11.64 7.09 -27.45
CA LYS A 413 10.35 7.77 -27.64
C LYS A 413 9.44 7.72 -26.41
N ASP A 414 9.51 6.63 -25.64
CA ASP A 414 8.66 6.37 -24.48
C ASP A 414 9.42 6.48 -23.14
N LEU A 415 10.66 6.97 -23.15
CA LEU A 415 11.50 7.09 -21.96
C LEU A 415 12.10 8.48 -21.82
N THR A 416 11.73 9.16 -20.75
CA THR A 416 12.37 10.40 -20.30
C THR A 416 13.30 10.10 -19.12
N ILE A 417 14.50 10.65 -19.12
CA ILE A 417 15.41 10.63 -17.96
C ILE A 417 15.62 12.06 -17.49
N ILE A 418 15.38 12.30 -16.20
CA ILE A 418 15.54 13.60 -15.54
C ILE A 418 16.66 13.47 -14.52
N HIS A 419 17.67 14.33 -14.63
CA HIS A 419 18.78 14.39 -13.70
C HIS A 419 18.52 15.49 -12.66
N LEU A 420 18.46 15.09 -11.39
CA LEU A 420 18.31 15.95 -10.23
C LEU A 420 19.55 15.90 -9.33
N ARG A 421 19.81 16.99 -8.61
CA ARG A 421 20.81 17.05 -7.55
C ARG A 421 20.15 17.56 -6.28
N GLU A 422 20.31 16.84 -5.18
CA GLU A 422 19.96 17.35 -3.86
C GLU A 422 20.89 18.50 -3.50
N VAL A 423 20.32 19.63 -3.09
CA VAL A 423 21.07 20.82 -2.67
C VAL A 423 20.50 21.33 -1.36
N MET A 424 21.31 22.05 -0.58
CA MET A 424 20.82 22.60 0.67
C MET A 424 19.74 23.67 0.40
N PRO A 425 18.59 23.62 1.08
CA PRO A 425 17.56 24.63 0.93
C PRO A 425 18.02 25.96 1.55
N PRO A 426 17.44 27.10 1.12
CA PRO A 426 17.76 28.41 1.68
C PRO A 426 17.36 28.57 3.15
N PHE A 427 16.47 27.71 3.66
CA PHE A 427 16.07 27.60 5.06
C PHE A 427 15.57 26.17 5.35
N PRO A 428 15.50 25.73 6.62
CA PRO A 428 14.98 24.40 6.95
C PRO A 428 13.54 24.19 6.46
N LEU A 429 13.33 23.16 5.62
CA LEU A 429 12.00 22.83 5.09
C LEU A 429 11.24 21.84 5.97
N VAL A 430 11.95 21.14 6.84
CA VAL A 430 11.41 20.20 7.83
C VAL A 430 12.12 20.49 9.15
N ALA A 431 11.36 20.71 10.22
CA ALA A 431 11.92 20.93 11.55
C ALA A 431 12.75 19.72 12.00
N SER A 432 13.77 19.92 12.84
CA SER A 432 14.49 18.78 13.43
C SER A 432 13.54 18.03 14.38
N PRO A 433 13.48 16.69 14.34
CA PRO A 433 12.69 15.93 15.32
C PRO A 433 13.33 15.93 16.71
N PHE A 434 14.54 16.49 16.90
CA PHE A 434 15.23 16.53 18.19
C PHE A 434 15.14 17.91 18.82
N ASP A 435 15.01 17.94 20.16
CA ASP A 435 15.06 19.16 20.93
C ASP A 435 16.43 19.83 20.79
N ASP A 436 16.47 21.16 20.82
CA ASP A 436 17.67 21.97 20.55
C ASP A 436 18.89 21.60 21.42
N ASN A 437 18.68 21.04 22.61
CA ASN A 437 19.76 20.59 23.51
C ASN A 437 20.50 19.33 23.04
N ASN A 438 19.96 18.57 22.07
CA ASN A 438 20.55 17.33 21.53
C ASN A 438 21.17 17.51 20.13
N GLN A 439 21.16 18.73 19.57
CA GLN A 439 21.74 19.00 18.24
C GLN A 439 23.27 18.90 18.26
N GLU A 440 23.93 19.27 19.36
CA GLU A 440 25.40 19.21 19.50
C GLU A 440 25.94 17.75 19.52
N GLU A 441 25.23 16.81 20.17
CA GLU A 441 25.64 15.39 20.19
C GLU A 441 25.54 14.74 18.80
N GLN A 442 24.56 15.11 17.97
CA GLN A 442 24.41 14.54 16.63
C GLN A 442 25.33 15.15 15.58
N ILE A 443 25.67 16.44 15.68
CA ILE A 443 26.72 17.04 14.86
C ILE A 443 28.05 16.28 15.10
N LEU A 444 28.31 15.88 16.34
CA LEU A 444 29.47 15.07 16.71
C LEU A 444 29.43 13.63 16.12
N ILE A 445 28.26 12.98 16.14
CA ILE A 445 28.09 11.61 15.59
C ILE A 445 28.14 11.60 14.05
N ASN A 446 27.55 12.59 13.39
CA ASN A 446 27.56 12.70 11.93
C ASN A 446 28.94 13.11 11.39
N SER A 447 29.70 13.91 12.14
CA SER A 447 31.09 14.27 11.77
C SER A 447 32.05 13.08 11.92
N THR A 448 31.96 12.30 13.00
CA THR A 448 32.85 11.16 13.27
C THR A 448 32.63 9.97 12.32
N ASN A 449 31.39 9.73 11.88
CA ASN A 449 31.08 8.67 10.90
C ASN A 449 31.44 9.03 9.45
N SER A 450 31.66 10.31 9.13
CA SER A 450 32.04 10.75 7.78
C SER A 450 33.54 10.63 7.49
N THR A 451 34.39 10.48 8.52
CA THR A 451 35.86 10.56 8.34
C THR A 451 36.68 9.35 8.79
N GLU A 452 36.15 8.34 9.51
CA GLU A 452 37.06 7.34 10.14
C GLU A 452 36.82 5.83 9.95
N SER A 453 35.70 5.32 9.41
CA SER A 453 35.42 3.87 9.59
C SER A 453 35.58 2.92 8.40
N THR A 454 36.01 3.34 7.20
CA THR A 454 36.17 2.37 6.09
C THR A 454 37.55 2.36 5.40
N VAL A 455 38.40 3.37 5.62
CA VAL A 455 39.78 3.35 5.10
C VAL A 455 40.74 2.63 6.07
N THR A 456 40.47 2.63 7.37
CA THR A 456 41.46 2.21 8.38
C THR A 456 41.52 0.69 8.60
N SER A 457 40.41 -0.04 8.37
CA SER A 457 40.35 -1.51 8.58
C SER A 457 41.03 -2.29 7.44
N LEU A 458 40.81 -1.87 6.19
CA LEU A 458 41.38 -2.54 5.01
C LEU A 458 42.84 -2.13 4.78
N ALA A 459 43.19 -0.84 5.01
CA ALA A 459 44.57 -0.38 4.88
C ALA A 459 45.49 -1.02 5.94
N LYS A 460 45.01 -1.24 7.17
CA LYS A 460 45.80 -1.90 8.23
C LYS A 460 46.07 -3.38 7.92
N LYS A 461 45.07 -4.10 7.39
CA LYS A 461 45.24 -5.50 6.95
C LYS A 461 46.17 -5.64 5.74
N ILE A 462 46.16 -4.67 4.82
CA ILE A 462 47.06 -4.65 3.65
C ILE A 462 48.50 -4.26 4.07
N TYR A 463 48.65 -3.33 5.01
CA TYR A 463 49.97 -2.91 5.52
C TYR A 463 50.66 -4.01 6.34
N GLU A 464 49.90 -4.75 7.16
CA GLU A 464 50.43 -5.89 7.92
C GLU A 464 50.80 -7.11 7.03
N SER A 465 50.18 -7.27 5.85
CA SER A 465 50.54 -8.34 4.91
C SER A 465 51.76 -8.03 4.01
N ILE A 466 52.20 -6.77 3.96
CA ILE A 466 53.32 -6.32 3.13
C ILE A 466 54.64 -6.25 3.92
N LEU A 467 54.58 -6.15 5.26
CA LEU A 467 55.77 -6.05 6.13
C LEU A 467 56.26 -7.40 6.71
N PHE A 468 55.57 -8.51 6.44
CA PHE A 468 55.98 -9.86 6.88
C PHE A 468 56.13 -10.86 5.72
N LYS A 469 56.89 -10.46 4.69
CA LYS A 469 57.56 -11.39 3.77
C LYS A 469 59.06 -11.19 3.82
#